data_AF-A0A822LF09-F1
#
_entry.id   AF-A0A822LF09-F1
#
_cell.length_a   1.000
_cell.length_b   1.000
_cell.length_c   1.000
_cell.angle_alpha   90.00
_cell.angle_beta   90.00
_cell.angle_gamma   90.00
#
_symmetry.space_group_name_H-M   'P 1'
#
loop_
_entity.id
_entity.type
_entity.pdbx_description
1 polymer ?
#
loop_
_entity_poly.entity_id
_entity_poly.type
_entity_poly.pdbx_seq_one_letter_code
_entity_poly.pdbx_strand_id
1 'polypeptide(L)'
;METILGQQFGMEVISPSVRVSKEGQHLEIDVLAYSNGELNTAYIVEVKSHVRQEDITQLKSILQRFRRFFPEHKDKKLYGILAAVDLSPELREKILQEGLYVARIHDQVFELDIPDNFSPQTY
;
A
#
# COMPACT_ATOMS: atom_id res chain seq x y z
N MET A 1 3.08 3.69 -11.78
CA MET A 1 2.67 3.86 -10.36
C MET A 1 2.51 5.33 -9.98
N GLU A 2 3.50 6.18 -10.26
CA GLU A 2 3.43 7.63 -9.96
C GLU A 2 2.18 8.31 -10.52
N THR A 3 1.78 7.99 -11.75
CA THR A 3 0.57 8.54 -12.37
C THR A 3 -0.70 8.22 -11.59
N ILE A 4 -0.87 6.98 -11.11
CA ILE A 4 -2.07 6.61 -10.34
C ILE A 4 -2.05 7.24 -8.95
N LEU A 5 -0.93 7.11 -8.24
CA LEU A 5 -0.81 7.66 -6.89
C LEU A 5 -0.97 9.19 -6.91
N GLY A 6 -0.42 9.87 -7.90
CA GLY A 6 -0.58 11.31 -8.07
C GLY A 6 -1.96 11.72 -8.59
N GLN A 7 -2.42 11.16 -9.70
CA GLN A 7 -3.65 11.64 -10.39
C GLN A 7 -4.94 11.07 -9.80
N GLN A 8 -4.96 9.80 -9.40
CA GLN A 8 -6.17 9.15 -8.86
C GLN A 8 -6.25 9.28 -7.35
N PHE A 9 -5.12 9.12 -6.65
CA PHE A 9 -5.08 9.20 -5.19
C PHE A 9 -4.68 10.58 -4.64
N GLY A 10 -4.23 11.53 -5.48
CA GLY A 10 -3.86 12.87 -5.01
C GLY A 10 -2.62 12.88 -4.10
N MET A 11 -1.71 11.92 -4.26
CA MET A 11 -0.45 11.87 -3.49
C MET A 11 0.54 12.89 -4.03
N GLU A 12 1.10 13.69 -3.12
CA GLU A 12 2.05 14.76 -3.45
C GLU A 12 3.50 14.28 -3.33
N VAL A 13 3.75 13.36 -2.40
CA VAL A 13 5.06 12.74 -2.18
C VAL A 13 4.95 11.26 -2.53
N ILE A 14 5.86 10.79 -3.37
CA ILE A 14 5.96 9.39 -3.78
C ILE A 14 7.42 8.99 -3.66
N SER A 15 7.71 8.08 -2.73
CA SER A 15 9.07 7.65 -2.39
C SER A 15 9.20 6.16 -2.63
N PRO A 16 9.90 5.73 -3.70
CA PRO A 16 10.22 4.32 -3.90
C PRO A 16 11.36 3.86 -2.99
N SER A 17 11.39 2.54 -2.73
CA SER A 17 12.45 1.83 -2.01
C SER A 17 12.82 2.46 -0.67
N VAL A 18 11.80 2.72 0.15
CA VAL A 18 12.00 3.32 1.48
C VAL A 18 12.52 2.27 2.44
N ARG A 19 13.67 2.56 3.06
CA ARG A 19 14.27 1.74 4.09
C ARG A 19 14.50 2.57 5.35
N VAL A 20 14.08 2.03 6.48
CA VAL A 20 14.26 2.69 7.78
C VAL A 20 14.77 1.68 8.80
N SER A 21 15.70 2.12 9.63
CA SER A 21 16.27 1.34 10.73
C SER A 21 16.08 2.10 12.04
N LYS A 22 15.48 1.46 13.04
CA LYS A 22 15.21 2.08 14.34
C LYS A 22 15.30 1.02 15.43
N GLU A 23 16.08 1.30 16.48
CA GLU A 23 16.23 0.42 17.65
C GLU A 23 16.58 -1.04 17.27
N GLY A 24 17.46 -1.22 16.27
CA GLY A 24 17.86 -2.55 15.78
C GLY A 24 16.80 -3.29 14.95
N GLN A 25 15.65 -2.66 14.69
CA GLN A 25 14.63 -3.17 13.78
C GLN A 25 14.74 -2.48 12.42
N HIS A 26 14.41 -3.23 11.37
CA HIS A 26 14.42 -2.75 10.00
C HIS A 26 13.03 -2.87 9.40
N LEU A 27 12.67 -1.89 8.58
CA LEU A 27 11.47 -1.90 7.77
C LEU A 27 11.84 -1.43 6.36
N GLU A 28 11.43 -2.21 5.37
CA GLU A 28 11.51 -1.89 3.95
C GLU A 28 10.08 -1.79 3.42
N ILE A 29 9.86 -0.79 2.58
CA ILE A 29 8.59 -0.50 1.91
C ILE A 29 8.93 -0.25 0.44
N ASP A 30 8.26 -0.96 -0.46
CA ASP A 30 8.52 -0.78 -1.90
C ASP A 30 8.16 0.63 -2.36
N VAL A 31 7.00 1.15 -1.98
CA VAL A 31 6.65 2.57 -2.17
C VAL A 31 5.84 3.12 -1.00
N LEU A 32 6.29 4.26 -0.47
CA LEU A 32 5.54 5.10 0.45
C LEU A 32 5.04 6.31 -0.32
N ALA A 33 3.74 6.55 -0.34
CA ALA A 33 3.16 7.74 -0.92
C ALA A 33 2.26 8.45 0.09
N TYR A 34 2.29 9.78 0.13
CA TYR A 34 1.43 10.54 1.04
C TYR A 34 1.13 11.95 0.52
N SER A 35 0.08 12.53 1.08
CA SER A 35 -0.26 13.94 0.94
C SER A 35 -0.55 14.54 2.32
N ASN A 36 -0.40 15.85 2.44
CA ASN A 36 -0.74 16.61 3.64
C ASN A 36 -2.05 17.39 3.43
N GLY A 37 -2.41 18.27 4.37
CA GLY A 37 -3.54 19.18 4.20
C GLY A 37 -4.89 18.49 4.30
N GLU A 38 -5.79 18.75 3.35
CA GLU A 38 -7.18 18.26 3.37
C GLU A 38 -7.26 16.74 3.27
N LEU A 39 -6.44 16.14 2.39
CA LEU A 39 -6.46 14.69 2.16
C LEU A 39 -5.76 13.93 3.29
N ASN A 40 -4.65 14.46 3.82
CA ASN A 40 -3.88 13.93 4.96
C ASN A 40 -3.82 12.39 5.04
N THR A 41 -3.36 11.75 3.96
CA THR A 41 -3.40 10.29 3.80
C THR A 41 -2.02 9.76 3.39
N ALA A 42 -1.71 8.53 3.81
CA ALA A 42 -0.54 7.77 3.41
C ALA A 42 -0.96 6.40 2.86
N TYR A 43 -0.24 5.95 1.83
CA TYR A 43 -0.36 4.63 1.22
C TYR A 43 0.98 3.91 1.28
N ILE A 44 0.94 2.65 1.69
CA ILE A 44 2.04 1.69 1.57
C ILE A 44 1.72 0.77 0.41
N VAL A 45 2.59 0.72 -0.58
CA VAL A 45 2.48 -0.21 -1.71
C VAL A 45 3.56 -1.27 -1.58
N GLU A 46 3.15 -2.53 -1.67
CA GLU A 46 4.04 -3.69 -1.80
C GLU A 46 3.82 -4.32 -3.18
N VAL A 47 4.91 -4.61 -3.88
CA VAL A 47 4.91 -5.11 -5.26
C VAL A 47 5.32 -6.59 -5.27
N LYS A 48 4.51 -7.43 -5.90
CA LYS A 48 4.76 -8.88 -5.99
C LYS A 48 4.63 -9.37 -7.43
N SER A 49 5.54 -10.26 -7.83
CA SER A 49 5.40 -10.96 -9.12
C SER A 49 4.29 -12.01 -9.04
N HIS A 50 4.23 -12.77 -7.96
CA HIS A 50 3.19 -13.75 -7.68
C HIS A 50 2.76 -13.60 -6.23
N VAL A 51 1.48 -13.27 -6.01
CA VAL A 51 0.95 -13.07 -4.67
C VAL A 51 0.69 -14.38 -3.96
N ARG A 52 0.99 -14.40 -2.67
CA ARG A 52 0.68 -15.49 -1.74
C ARG A 52 -0.05 -14.93 -0.52
N GLN A 53 -0.66 -15.85 0.24
CA GLN A 53 -1.34 -15.49 1.48
C GLN A 53 -0.41 -14.77 2.49
N GLU A 54 0.86 -15.16 2.53
CA GLU A 54 1.87 -14.57 3.40
C GLU A 54 2.14 -13.09 3.11
N ASP A 55 2.01 -12.66 1.85
CA ASP A 55 2.21 -11.25 1.45
C ASP A 55 1.12 -10.34 2.04
N ILE A 56 -0.12 -10.84 2.15
CA ILE A 56 -1.22 -10.13 2.81
C ILE A 56 -0.87 -9.90 4.29
N THR A 57 -0.43 -10.95 4.97
CA THR A 57 -0.03 -10.89 6.39
C THR A 57 1.17 -9.97 6.58
N GLN A 58 2.14 -10.01 5.64
CA GLN A 58 3.32 -9.15 5.65
C GLN A 58 2.92 -7.67 5.55
N LEU A 59 2.12 -7.29 4.54
CA LEU A 59 1.68 -5.91 4.36
C LEU A 59 0.89 -5.40 5.58
N LYS A 60 0.00 -6.22 6.15
CA LYS A 60 -0.71 -5.85 7.40
C LYS A 60 0.25 -5.60 8.56
N SER A 61 1.28 -6.43 8.72
CA SER A 61 2.31 -6.25 9.75
C SER A 61 3.09 -4.94 9.56
N ILE A 62 3.41 -4.59 8.31
CA ILE A 62 4.04 -3.31 7.95
C ILE A 62 3.13 -2.15 8.37
N LEU A 63 1.86 -2.16 7.96
CA LEU A 63 0.88 -1.11 8.27
C LEU A 63 0.71 -0.90 9.78
N GLN A 64 0.57 -1.99 10.55
CA GLN A 64 0.44 -1.94 12.01
C GLN A 64 1.65 -1.33 12.72
N ARG A 65 2.85 -1.52 12.16
CA ARG A 65 4.11 -1.03 12.75
C ARG A 65 4.55 0.31 12.18
N PHE A 66 3.96 0.75 11.07
CA PHE A 66 4.39 1.92 10.28
C PHE A 66 4.64 3.16 11.15
N ARG A 67 3.67 3.57 11.98
CA ARG A 67 3.78 4.77 12.82
C ARG A 67 4.88 4.70 13.88
N ARG A 68 5.38 3.52 14.25
CA ARG A 68 6.57 3.42 15.13
C ARG A 68 7.83 3.87 14.41
N PHE A 69 7.93 3.57 13.11
CA PHE A 69 9.05 3.97 12.27
C PHE A 69 8.90 5.39 11.75
N PHE A 70 7.68 5.80 11.41
CA PHE A 70 7.35 7.12 10.85
C PHE A 70 6.33 7.89 11.73
N PRO A 71 6.72 8.33 12.94
CA PRO A 71 5.82 9.03 13.86
C PRO A 71 5.27 10.36 13.31
N GLU A 72 5.95 10.98 12.34
CA GLU A 72 5.51 12.17 11.60
C GLU A 72 4.20 11.95 10.81
N HIS A 73 3.83 10.69 10.56
CA HIS A 73 2.60 10.33 9.86
C HIS A 73 1.48 9.85 10.80
N LYS A 74 1.61 10.07 12.12
CA LYS A 74 0.67 9.53 13.11
C LYS A 74 -0.79 9.90 12.88
N ASP A 75 -1.06 11.11 12.40
CA ASP A 75 -2.40 11.65 12.23
C ASP A 75 -2.97 11.39 10.82
N LYS A 76 -2.21 10.71 9.95
CA LYS A 76 -2.65 10.36 8.61
C LYS A 76 -3.55 9.12 8.62
N LYS A 77 -4.55 9.12 7.74
CA LYS A 77 -5.19 7.86 7.32
C LYS A 77 -4.13 7.00 6.63
N LEU A 78 -4.07 5.72 6.95
CA LEU A 78 -3.04 4.82 6.45
C LEU A 78 -3.70 3.63 5.77
N TYR A 79 -3.40 3.44 4.49
CA TYR A 79 -3.93 2.37 3.66
C TYR A 79 -2.81 1.53 3.05
N GLY A 80 -3.12 0.26 2.79
CA GLY A 80 -2.23 -0.65 2.06
C GLY A 80 -2.71 -0.92 0.64
N ILE A 81 -1.78 -1.03 -0.29
CA ILE A 81 -2.00 -1.49 -1.66
C ILE A 81 -1.10 -2.70 -1.90
N LEU A 82 -1.66 -3.83 -2.32
CA LEU A 82 -0.90 -4.95 -2.84
C LEU A 82 -0.93 -4.89 -4.37
N ALA A 83 0.20 -4.59 -4.98
CA ALA A 83 0.35 -4.53 -6.42
C ALA A 83 0.96 -5.84 -6.96
N ALA A 84 0.30 -6.45 -7.96
CA ALA A 84 0.62 -7.80 -8.40
C ALA A 84 0.70 -7.92 -9.93
N VAL A 85 1.71 -8.63 -10.43
CA VAL A 85 1.76 -9.08 -11.84
C VAL A 85 0.83 -10.28 -12.03
N ASP A 86 0.98 -11.31 -11.20
CA ASP A 86 0.10 -12.48 -11.15
C ASP A 86 -0.61 -12.59 -9.80
N LEU A 87 -1.93 -12.76 -9.88
CA LEU A 87 -2.85 -12.80 -8.73
C LEU A 87 -4.10 -13.60 -9.10
N SER A 88 -4.36 -14.66 -8.33
CA SER A 88 -5.56 -15.47 -8.48
C SER A 88 -6.82 -14.71 -8.01
N PRO A 89 -8.00 -15.02 -8.56
CA PRO A 89 -9.26 -14.42 -8.11
C PRO A 89 -9.54 -14.64 -6.62
N GLU A 90 -9.21 -15.82 -6.07
CA GLU A 90 -9.45 -16.14 -4.66
C GLU A 90 -8.59 -15.28 -3.73
N LEU A 91 -7.31 -15.08 -4.09
CA LEU A 91 -6.42 -14.22 -3.32
C LEU A 91 -6.80 -12.74 -3.48
N ARG A 92 -7.24 -12.32 -4.66
CA ARG A 92 -7.78 -10.97 -4.89
C ARG A 92 -8.92 -10.68 -3.92
N GLU A 93 -9.93 -11.54 -3.88
CA GLU A 93 -11.07 -11.37 -2.96
C GLU A 93 -10.62 -11.31 -1.50
N LYS A 94 -9.64 -12.13 -1.13
CA LYS A 94 -9.11 -12.12 0.23
C LYS A 94 -8.39 -10.83 0.59
N ILE A 95 -7.60 -10.26 -0.33
CA ILE A 95 -6.94 -8.96 -0.11
C ILE A 95 -7.99 -7.86 0.14
N LEU A 96 -9.05 -7.84 -0.67
CA LEU A 96 -10.15 -6.88 -0.53
C LEU A 96 -10.91 -7.08 0.78
N GLN A 97 -11.19 -8.32 1.18
CA GLN A 97 -11.84 -8.63 2.46
C GLN A 97 -11.03 -8.17 3.67
N GLU A 98 -9.70 -8.16 3.55
CA GLU A 98 -8.78 -7.64 4.57
C GLU A 98 -8.65 -6.10 4.52
N GLY A 99 -9.44 -5.43 3.69
CA GLY A 99 -9.52 -3.98 3.55
C GLY A 99 -8.31 -3.36 2.85
N LEU A 100 -7.54 -4.15 2.11
CA LEU A 100 -6.37 -3.69 1.34
C LEU A 100 -6.78 -3.46 -0.12
N TYR A 101 -6.24 -2.40 -0.73
CA TYR A 101 -6.41 -2.18 -2.15
C TYR A 101 -5.62 -3.24 -2.95
N VAL A 102 -6.14 -3.60 -4.11
CA VAL A 102 -5.42 -4.42 -5.09
C VAL A 102 -5.07 -3.54 -6.29
N ALA A 103 -3.84 -3.66 -6.77
CA ALA A 103 -3.44 -3.12 -8.05
C ALA A 103 -2.88 -4.23 -8.94
N ARG A 104 -3.23 -4.23 -10.22
CA ARG A 104 -2.68 -5.13 -11.24
C ARG A 104 -1.56 -4.44 -11.98
N ILE A 105 -0.53 -5.20 -12.36
CA ILE A 105 0.60 -4.72 -13.13
C ILE A 105 0.63 -5.48 -14.45
N HIS A 106 0.33 -4.77 -15.55
CA HIS A 106 0.36 -5.30 -16.90
C HIS A 106 1.09 -4.30 -17.81
N ASP A 107 2.07 -4.76 -18.60
CA ASP A 107 2.85 -3.91 -19.52
C ASP A 107 3.39 -2.61 -18.89
N GLN A 108 3.86 -2.69 -17.63
CA GLN A 108 4.34 -1.55 -16.81
C GLN A 108 3.27 -0.54 -16.39
N VAL A 109 2.01 -0.78 -16.77
CA VAL A 109 0.85 -0.04 -16.30
C VAL A 109 0.39 -0.63 -14.97
N PHE A 110 0.13 0.26 -14.01
CA PHE A 110 -0.54 -0.10 -12.77
C PHE A 110 -2.01 0.25 -12.95
N GLU A 111 -2.93 -0.57 -12.48
CA GLU A 111 -4.37 -0.31 -12.50
C GLU A 111 -5.01 -0.81 -11.21
N LEU A 112 -5.99 -0.07 -10.67
CA LEU A 112 -6.73 -0.53 -9.50
C LEU A 112 -7.71 -1.64 -9.87
N ASP A 113 -7.67 -2.71 -9.09
CA ASP A 113 -8.53 -3.89 -9.27
C ASP A 113 -9.44 -4.03 -8.03
N ILE A 114 -10.33 -3.05 -7.85
CA ILE A 114 -11.27 -2.96 -6.73
C ILE A 114 -12.70 -2.79 -7.27
N PRO A 115 -13.74 -3.30 -6.57
CA PRO A 115 -15.13 -3.00 -6.91
C PRO A 115 -15.51 -1.58 -6.48
N ASP A 116 -16.53 -0.99 -7.11
CA ASP A 116 -17.00 0.38 -6.84
C ASP A 116 -17.41 0.62 -5.37
N ASN A 117 -17.88 -0.42 -4.69
CA ASN A 117 -18.31 -0.38 -3.29
C ASN A 117 -17.22 -0.79 -2.29
N PHE A 118 -15.96 -0.86 -2.72
CA PHE A 118 -14.84 -1.21 -1.85
C PHE A 118 -14.66 -0.17 -0.73
N SER A 119 -14.53 -0.66 0.50
CA SER A 119 -14.23 0.17 1.67
C SER A 119 -12.89 -0.27 2.27
N PRO A 120 -11.83 0.54 2.16
CA PRO A 120 -10.52 0.17 2.68
C PRO A 120 -10.47 0.25 4.21
N GLN A 121 -9.63 -0.61 4.81
CA GLN A 121 -9.32 -0.54 6.23
C GLN A 121 -8.20 0.50 6.45
N THR A 122 -8.44 1.43 7.38
CA THR A 122 -7.38 2.28 7.90
C THR A 122 -6.66 1.59 9.06
N TYR A 123 -5.34 1.72 9.08
CA TYR A 123 -4.47 1.19 10.13
C TYR A 123 -3.95 2.29 11.03
#